data_AF-A0A286XU72-F1
#
_entry.id   AF-A0A286XU72-F1
#
_cell.length_a   1.000
_cell.length_b   1.000
_cell.length_c   1.000
_cell.angle_alpha   90.00
_cell.angle_beta   90.00
_cell.angle_gamma   90.00
#
_symmetry.space_group_name_H-M   'P 1'
#
loop_
_entity.id
_entity.type
_entity.pdbx_description
1 polymer ?
#
loop_
_entity_poly.entity_id
_entity_poly.type
_entity_poly.pdbx_seq_one_letter_code
_entity_poly.pdbx_strand_id
1 'polypeptide(L)' 'AADLSKPIDKRIYKGTQPTCHDFNHLTATAESVSLLVGFSAGQVQLIDPIKKETSKLFNEESMLRYSLQ' A
#
# COMPACT_ATOMS: atom_id res chain seq x y z
N ALA A 1 0.65 -8.02 25.12
CA ALA A 1 1.24 -7.66 23.81
C ALA A 1 0.63 -8.55 22.74
N ALA A 2 0.54 -8.10 21.48
CA ALA A 2 0.04 -8.93 20.38
C ALA A 2 1.02 -10.05 20.02
N ASP A 3 0.52 -11.19 19.52
CA ASP A 3 1.33 -12.32 19.07
C ASP A 3 1.98 -12.00 17.71
N LEU A 4 3.29 -11.73 17.72
CA LEU A 4 4.03 -11.35 16.51
C LEU A 4 4.11 -12.49 15.46
N SER A 5 3.79 -13.73 15.84
CA SER A 5 3.73 -14.85 14.90
C SER A 5 2.44 -14.86 14.05
N LYS A 6 1.43 -14.06 14.43
CA LYS A 6 0.11 -14.02 13.80
C LYS A 6 -0.28 -12.59 13.40
N PRO A 7 0.42 -11.99 12.41
CA PRO A 7 0.04 -10.67 11.92
C PRO A 7 -1.35 -10.72 11.25
N ILE A 8 -2.11 -9.63 11.38
CA ILE A 8 -3.42 -9.48 10.72
C ILE A 8 -3.24 -9.60 9.20
N ASP A 9 -2.28 -8.88 8.63
CA ASP A 9 -1.84 -8.99 7.24
C ASP A 9 -0.32 -8.89 7.14
N LYS A 10 0.28 -9.60 6.19
CA LYS A 10 1.71 -9.54 5.90
C LYS A 10 1.93 -9.60 4.39
N ARG A 11 2.50 -8.53 3.83
CA ARG A 11 2.84 -8.43 2.41
C ARG A 11 4.35 -8.38 2.21
N ILE A 12 4.83 -9.00 1.13
CA ILE A 12 6.24 -9.02 0.73
C ILE A 12 6.35 -8.41 -0.65
N TYR A 13 7.14 -7.34 -0.79
CA TYR A 13 7.38 -6.66 -2.06
C TYR A 13 8.79 -7.01 -2.56
N LYS A 14 8.88 -7.59 -3.76
CA LYS A 14 10.15 -8.11 -4.32
C LYS A 14 10.87 -7.18 -5.31
N GLY A 15 10.18 -6.17 -5.85
CA GLY A 15 10.73 -5.29 -6.90
C GLY A 15 10.81 -3.81 -6.54
N THR A 16 10.06 -3.36 -5.54
CA THR A 16 10.07 -1.98 -5.05
C THR A 16 9.85 -2.00 -3.54
N GLN A 17 10.43 -1.02 -2.84
CA GLN A 17 10.43 -1.00 -1.37
C GLN A 17 9.43 0.06 -0.87
N PRO A 18 8.60 -0.26 0.13
CA PRO A 18 7.78 0.74 0.81
C PRO A 18 8.67 1.84 1.42
N THR A 19 8.28 3.10 1.26
CA THR A 19 9.01 4.26 1.79
C THR A 19 8.21 5.03 2.83
N CYS A 20 6.88 5.10 2.67
CA CYS A 20 5.97 5.76 3.58
C CYS A 20 4.59 5.09 3.53
N HIS A 21 3.73 5.41 4.49
CA HIS A 21 2.36 4.93 4.53
C HIS A 21 1.48 5.85 5.37
N ASP A 22 0.17 5.81 5.13
CA ASP A 22 -0.81 6.56 5.91
C ASP A 22 -2.19 5.87 5.93
N PHE A 23 -2.88 5.94 7.07
CA PHE A 23 -4.21 5.38 7.24
C PHE A 23 -5.28 6.46 7.02
N ASN A 24 -6.34 6.11 6.29
CA ASN A 24 -7.52 6.97 6.25
C ASN A 24 -8.35 6.80 7.53
N HIS A 25 -8.15 7.71 8.50
CA HIS A 25 -8.90 7.70 9.76
C HIS A 25 -10.38 8.07 9.60
N LEU A 26 -10.78 8.76 8.53
CA LEU A 26 -12.16 9.19 8.34
C LEU A 26 -13.11 8.02 8.05
N THR A 27 -12.62 6.99 7.35
CA THR A 27 -13.43 5.84 6.92
C THR A 27 -13.05 4.54 7.61
N ALA A 28 -12.19 4.59 8.63
CA ALA A 28 -11.73 3.39 9.34
C ALA A 28 -12.87 2.79 10.19
N THR A 29 -13.07 1.48 10.08
CA THR A 29 -13.97 0.68 10.94
C THR A 29 -13.27 -0.58 11.43
N ALA A 30 -13.94 -1.37 12.28
CA ALA A 30 -13.38 -2.65 12.74
C ALA A 30 -13.29 -3.69 11.60
N GLU A 31 -14.09 -3.54 10.56
CA GLU A 31 -14.20 -4.46 9.44
C GLU A 31 -13.37 -4.02 8.23
N SER A 32 -12.91 -2.77 8.16
CA SER A 32 -12.21 -2.22 7.00
C SER A 32 -11.37 -1.02 7.37
N VAL A 33 -10.16 -0.93 6.81
CA VAL A 33 -9.35 0.28 6.90
C VAL A 33 -8.62 0.51 5.59
N SER A 34 -8.64 1.73 5.08
CA SER A 34 -7.85 2.10 3.90
C SER A 34 -6.44 2.51 4.32
N LEU A 35 -5.43 1.84 3.77
CA LEU A 35 -4.02 2.11 3.99
C LEU A 35 -3.36 2.44 2.65
N LEU A 36 -2.75 3.62 2.54
CA LEU A 36 -1.89 3.96 1.42
C LEU A 36 -0.45 3.57 1.76
N VAL A 37 0.24 2.97 0.79
CA VAL A 37 1.66 2.60 0.87
C VAL A 37 2.38 3.24 -0.31
N GLY A 38 3.30 4.16 -0.04
CA GLY A 38 4.19 4.75 -1.04
C GLY A 38 5.43 3.89 -1.23
N PHE A 39 5.94 3.84 -2.47
CA PHE A 39 7.08 3.02 -2.84
C PHE A 39 8.24 3.83 -3.43
N SER A 40 9.45 3.26 -3.38
CA SER A 40 10.69 3.90 -3.83
C SER A 40 10.71 4.30 -5.31
N ALA A 41 9.98 3.58 -6.16
CA ALA A 41 9.86 3.92 -7.59
C ALA A 41 8.65 4.84 -7.91
N GLY A 42 8.06 5.45 -6.88
CA GLY A 42 7.00 6.46 -7.02
C GLY A 42 5.59 5.91 -7.15
N GLN A 43 5.40 4.59 -7.10
CA GLN A 43 4.07 4.00 -7.03
C GLN A 43 3.44 4.27 -5.66
N VAL A 44 2.10 4.29 -5.64
CA VAL A 44 1.32 4.26 -4.40
C VAL A 44 0.32 3.12 -4.50
N GLN A 45 0.20 2.29 -3.47
CA GLN A 45 -0.79 1.22 -3.40
C GLN A 45 -1.81 1.52 -2.31
N LEU A 46 -3.09 1.43 -2.64
CA LEU A 46 -4.19 1.38 -1.69
C LEU A 46 -4.51 -0.07 -1.36
N ILE A 47 -4.46 -0.40 -0.07
CA ILE A 47 -4.78 -1.73 0.44
C ILE A 47 -5.78 -1.64 1.60
N ASP A 48 -6.56 -2.70 1.78
CA ASP A 48 -7.31 -2.96 3.01
C ASP A 48 -6.68 -4.17 3.73
N PRO A 49 -5.93 -3.98 4.83
CA PRO A 49 -5.28 -5.08 5.54
C PRO A 49 -6.27 -5.93 6.36
N ILE A 50 -7.49 -5.46 6.61
CA ILE A 50 -8.51 -6.21 7.37
C ILE A 50 -9.27 -7.14 6.41
N LYS A 51 -9.87 -6.58 5.34
CA LYS A 51 -10.61 -7.37 4.35
C LYS A 51 -9.73 -8.12 3.36
N LYS A 52 -8.55 -7.57 3.05
CA LYS A 52 -7.58 -8.13 2.08
C LYS A 52 -8.07 -8.22 0.63
N GLU A 53 -9.23 -7.65 0.33
CA GLU A 53 -9.84 -7.65 -1.02
C GLU A 53 -9.40 -6.44 -1.87
N THR A 54 -8.97 -5.34 -1.22
CA THR A 54 -8.54 -4.13 -1.93
C THR A 54 -7.03 -4.13 -2.15
N SER A 55 -6.62 -3.95 -3.41
CA SER A 55 -5.23 -3.75 -3.83
C SER A 55 -5.18 -2.97 -5.13
N LYS A 56 -5.32 -1.65 -5.05
CA LYS A 56 -5.24 -0.76 -6.21
C LYS A 56 -3.89 -0.08 -6.24
N LEU A 57 -3.19 -0.16 -7.36
CA LEU A 57 -1.89 0.48 -7.55
C LEU A 57 -2.05 1.72 -8.44
N PHE A 58 -1.35 2.79 -8.09
CA PHE A 58 -1.38 4.09 -8.73
C PHE A 58 0.02 4.44 -9.22
N ASN A 59 0.10 5.18 -10.32
CA ASN A 59 1.37 5.57 -10.95
C ASN A 59 2.22 4.35 -11.34
N GLU A 60 1.57 3.30 -11.87
CA GLU A 60 2.24 2.06 -12.29
C GLU A 60 3.25 2.31 -13.42
N GLU A 61 2.90 3.19 -14.35
CA GLU A 61 3.77 3.61 -15.44
C GLU A 61 4.56 4.86 -15.04
N SER A 62 5.89 4.78 -15.12
CA SER A 62 6.75 5.93 -14.86
C SER A 62 6.51 7.02 -15.91
N MET A 63 5.84 8.11 -15.52
CA MET A 63 5.60 9.30 -16.35
C MET A 63 6.87 9.93 -16.95
N LEU A 64 8.06 9.56 -16.46
CA LEU A 64 9.36 10.07 -16.92
C LEU A 64 9.77 9.61 -18.33
N ARG A 65 9.03 8.73 -19.02
CA ARG A 65 9.40 8.30 -20.38
C ARG A 65 8.97 9.24 -21.52
N TYR A 66 8.17 10.27 -21.27
CA TYR A 66 7.66 11.16 -22.33
C TYR A 66 8.47 12.44 -22.60
N SER A 67 9.58 12.69 -21.89
CA SER A 67 10.36 13.94 -22.04
C SER A 67 11.67 13.81 -22.82
N LEU A 68 11.86 12.74 -23.61
CA LEU A 68 13.03 12.57 -24.48
C LEU A 68 12.61 12.18 -25.91
N GLN A 69 11.77 13.01 -26.53
CA GLN A 69 11.48 12.94 -27.97
C GLN A 69 11.72 14.30 -28.62
#